data_AF-A0A1J0LTG9-F1
#
_entry.id   AF-A0A1J0LTG9-F1
#
_cell.length_a   1.000
_cell.length_b   1.000
_cell.length_c   1.000
_cell.angle_alpha   90.00
_cell.angle_beta   90.00
_cell.angle_gamma   90.00
#
_symmetry.space_group_name_H-M   'P 1'
#
loop_
_entity.id
_entity.type
_entity.pdbx_description
1 polymer ?
#
loop_
_entity_poly.entity_id
_entity_poly.type
_entity_poly.pdbx_seq_one_letter_code
_entity_poly.pdbx_strand_id
1 'polypeptide(L)'
;MREDPAHLLLEDEALTDGLTDEEAETLLSWLLDLAQEASPAQLAHLRRLGHEITRLSRDYGVPVEELIGLVELSWGEGEPPGLQA
;
A
#
# COMPACT_ATOMS: atom_id res chain seq x y z
N MET A 1 24.00 0.85 11.36
CA MET A 1 22.65 0.87 11.96
C MET A 1 21.72 0.37 10.87
N ARG A 2 20.92 -0.67 11.12
CA ARG A 2 19.90 -1.09 10.16
C ARG A 2 18.80 -0.03 10.30
N GLU A 3 18.67 0.85 9.31
CA GLU A 3 17.57 1.82 9.27
C GLU A 3 16.26 1.04 9.44
N ASP A 4 15.38 1.55 10.29
CA ASP A 4 14.08 0.92 10.53
C ASP A 4 13.29 0.98 9.20
N PRO A 5 12.94 -0.17 8.60
CA PRO A 5 12.15 -0.22 7.38
C PRO A 5 10.89 0.66 7.41
N ALA A 6 10.28 0.79 8.59
CA ALA A 6 9.11 1.64 8.82
C ALA A 6 9.42 3.12 8.59
N HIS A 7 10.63 3.58 8.92
CA HIS A 7 11.02 4.97 8.78
C HIS A 7 11.03 5.43 7.32
N LEU A 8 11.50 4.57 6.41
CA LEU A 8 11.55 4.88 4.97
C LEU A 8 10.18 5.06 4.33
N LEU A 9 9.15 4.38 4.86
CA LEU A 9 7.77 4.53 4.41
C LEU A 9 7.12 5.77 5.02
N LEU A 10 7.34 6.01 6.31
CA LEU A 10 6.74 7.14 7.03
C LEU A 10 7.29 8.51 6.61
N GLU A 11 8.54 8.58 6.14
CA GLU A 11 9.13 9.82 5.64
C GLU A 11 8.75 10.15 4.19
N ASP A 12 8.08 9.23 3.49
CA ASP A 12 7.71 9.41 2.09
C ASP A 12 6.33 10.05 1.95
N GLU A 13 6.30 11.39 1.92
CA GLU A 13 5.08 12.18 1.72
C GLU A 13 4.31 11.80 0.44
N ALA A 14 4.98 11.26 -0.58
CA ALA A 14 4.33 10.86 -1.83
C ALA A 14 3.56 9.54 -1.71
N LEU A 15 3.61 8.82 -0.58
CA LEU A 15 2.76 7.66 -0.33
C LEU A 15 1.33 8.06 0.07
N THR A 16 1.12 9.27 0.56
CA THR A 16 -0.20 9.72 1.03
C THR A 16 -0.73 10.94 0.28
N ASP A 17 0.02 11.45 -0.70
CA ASP A 17 -0.36 12.61 -1.50
C ASP A 17 -1.72 12.41 -2.21
N GLY A 18 -2.68 13.27 -1.88
CA GLY A 18 -4.01 13.27 -2.46
C GLY A 18 -4.97 12.21 -1.91
N LEU A 19 -4.56 11.42 -0.92
CA LEU A 19 -5.44 10.51 -0.18
C LEU A 19 -6.17 11.23 0.95
N THR A 20 -7.31 10.69 1.35
CA THR A 20 -7.93 11.05 2.63
C THR A 20 -7.13 10.50 3.81
N ASP A 21 -7.34 11.03 5.02
CA ASP A 21 -6.66 10.54 6.23
C ASP A 21 -6.90 9.03 6.45
N GLU A 22 -8.13 8.57 6.20
CA GLU A 22 -8.52 7.15 6.33
C GLU A 22 -7.82 6.26 5.28
N GLU A 23 -7.76 6.70 4.02
CA GLU A 23 -7.04 5.99 2.96
C GLU A 23 -5.53 5.97 3.22
N ALA A 24 -4.96 7.07 3.69
CA ALA A 24 -3.56 7.18 4.06
C ALA A 24 -3.20 6.24 5.21
N GLU A 25 -4.01 6.22 6.28
CA GLU A 25 -3.85 5.31 7.40
C GLU A 25 -3.95 3.84 6.96
N THR A 26 -4.92 3.52 6.11
CA THR A 26 -5.12 2.17 5.56
C THR A 26 -3.90 1.71 4.76
N LEU A 27 -3.42 2.54 3.82
CA LEU A 27 -2.27 2.21 2.98
C LEU A 27 -0.99 2.06 3.82
N LEU A 28 -0.72 3.00 4.73
CA LEU A 28 0.49 2.99 5.53
C LEU A 28 0.51 1.79 6.47
N SER A 29 -0.61 1.47 7.13
CA SER A 29 -0.69 0.30 8.03
C SER A 29 -0.38 -0.99 7.27
N TRP A 30 -1.00 -1.17 6.10
CA TRP A 30 -0.75 -2.34 5.26
C TRP A 30 0.71 -2.45 4.79
N LEU A 31 1.30 -1.35 4.32
CA LEU A 31 2.71 -1.33 3.89
C LEU A 31 3.68 -1.61 5.05
N LEU A 32 3.38 -1.09 6.25
CA LEU A 32 4.18 -1.32 7.44
C LEU A 32 4.15 -2.78 7.88
N ASP A 33 2.98 -3.43 7.83
CA ASP A 33 2.85 -4.85 8.13
C ASP A 33 3.68 -5.71 7.17
N LEU A 34 3.60 -5.45 5.86
CA LEU A 34 4.44 -6.12 4.87
C LEU A 34 5.95 -5.84 5.07
N ALA A 35 6.30 -4.63 5.51
CA ALA A 35 7.69 -4.24 5.73
C ALA A 35 8.36 -4.97 6.90
N GLN A 36 7.59 -5.47 7.88
CA GLN A 36 8.13 -6.20 9.03
C GLN A 36 8.91 -7.47 8.62
N GLU A 37 8.48 -8.12 7.54
CA GLU A 37 9.08 -9.36 7.04
C GLU A 37 9.96 -9.15 5.78
N ALA A 38 10.02 -7.92 5.27
CA ALA A 38 10.68 -7.60 4.02
C ALA A 38 12.21 -7.49 4.17
N SER A 39 12.93 -8.06 3.21
CA SER A 39 14.34 -7.75 2.99
C SER A 39 14.53 -6.33 2.42
N PRO A 40 15.72 -5.73 2.51
CA PRO A 40 15.97 -4.38 1.96
C PRO A 40 15.63 -4.22 0.48
N ALA A 41 15.81 -5.26 -0.35
CA ALA A 41 15.43 -5.22 -1.75
C ALA A 41 13.89 -5.23 -1.93
N GLN A 42 13.18 -5.96 -1.07
CA GLN A 42 11.71 -5.98 -1.06
C GLN A 42 11.12 -4.66 -0.58
N LEU A 43 11.77 -3.94 0.34
CA LEU A 43 11.31 -2.62 0.78
C LEU A 43 11.24 -1.59 -0.35
N ALA A 44 12.23 -1.58 -1.25
CA ALA A 44 12.19 -0.70 -2.42
C ALA A 44 11.03 -1.04 -3.37
N HIS A 45 10.64 -2.31 -3.44
CA HIS A 45 9.47 -2.74 -4.19
C HIS A 45 8.15 -2.39 -3.50
N LEU A 46 8.06 -2.56 -2.18
CA LEU A 46 6.89 -2.16 -1.39
C LEU A 46 6.62 -0.66 -1.49
N ARG A 47 7.67 0.17 -1.40
CA ARG A 47 7.54 1.62 -1.59
C ARG A 47 6.99 1.97 -2.96
N ARG A 48 7.50 1.32 -4.02
CA ARG A 48 6.99 1.51 -5.39
C ARG A 48 5.52 1.08 -5.50
N LEU A 49 5.16 -0.06 -4.92
CA LEU A 49 3.79 -0.55 -4.89
C LEU A 49 2.85 0.46 -4.20
N GLY A 50 3.26 0.98 -3.04
CA GLY A 50 2.55 2.04 -2.33
C GLY A 50 2.27 3.25 -3.22
N HIS A 51 3.28 3.78 -3.91
CA HIS A 51 3.08 4.91 -4.83
C HIS A 51 2.11 4.60 -5.97
N GLU A 52 2.13 3.38 -6.51
CA GLU A 52 1.19 3.01 -7.56
C GLU A 52 -0.25 2.93 -7.02
N ILE A 53 -0.44 2.43 -5.79
CA ILE A 53 -1.76 2.45 -5.13
C ILE A 53 -2.22 3.89 -4.91
N THR A 54 -1.36 4.75 -4.35
CA THR A 54 -1.64 6.19 -4.15
C THR A 54 -2.03 6.86 -5.46
N ARG A 55 -1.24 6.64 -6.52
CA ARG A 55 -1.49 7.20 -7.85
C ARG A 55 -2.83 6.73 -8.40
N LEU A 56 -3.14 5.43 -8.30
CA LEU A 56 -4.38 4.88 -8.80
C LEU A 56 -5.60 5.41 -8.04
N SER A 57 -5.51 5.49 -6.71
CA SER A 57 -6.58 6.05 -5.88
C SER A 57 -6.80 7.53 -6.19
N ARG A 58 -5.73 8.33 -6.21
CA ARG A 58 -5.80 9.77 -6.51
C ARG A 58 -6.30 10.08 -7.92
N ASP A 59 -5.77 9.39 -8.93
CA ASP A 59 -6.02 9.74 -10.34
C ASP A 59 -7.36 9.16 -10.85
N TYR A 60 -7.84 8.05 -10.27
CA TYR A 60 -9.04 7.34 -10.73
C TYR A 60 -10.16 7.23 -9.69
N GLY A 61 -9.95 7.68 -8.46
CA GLY A 61 -10.95 7.65 -7.38
C GLY A 61 -11.28 6.24 -6.88
N VAL A 62 -10.39 5.27 -7.10
CA VAL A 62 -10.57 3.89 -6.59
C VAL A 62 -10.17 3.86 -5.12
N PRO A 63 -10.99 3.31 -4.21
CA PRO A 63 -10.64 3.21 -2.80
C PRO A 63 -9.33 2.42 -2.59
N VAL A 64 -8.49 2.89 -1.69
CA VAL A 64 -7.23 2.21 -1.33
C VAL A 64 -7.46 0.76 -0.91
N GLU A 65 -8.49 0.49 -0.12
CA GLU A 65 -8.84 -0.86 0.33
C GLU A 65 -9.16 -1.80 -0.85
N GLU A 66 -9.84 -1.31 -1.88
CA GLU A 66 -10.14 -2.10 -3.08
C GLU A 66 -8.86 -2.43 -3.86
N LEU A 67 -7.95 -1.46 -4.01
CA LEU A 67 -6.66 -1.66 -4.67
C LEU A 67 -5.77 -2.66 -3.90
N ILE A 68 -5.75 -2.57 -2.57
CA ILE A 68 -5.07 -3.54 -1.70
C ILE A 68 -5.65 -4.94 -1.92
N GLY A 69 -6.98 -5.07 -1.87
CA GLY A 69 -7.65 -6.36 -2.11
C GLY A 69 -7.30 -6.98 -3.47
N LEU A 70 -7.19 -6.17 -4.53
CA LEU A 70 -6.74 -6.65 -5.85
C LEU A 70 -5.29 -7.17 -5.84
N VAL A 71 -4.41 -6.52 -5.09
CA VAL A 71 -3.02 -6.98 -4.93
C VAL A 71 -2.99 -8.30 -4.16
N GLU A 72 -3.69 -8.38 -3.03
CA GLU A 72 -3.76 -9.59 -2.20
C GLU A 72 -4.37 -10.77 -2.97
N LEU A 73 -5.38 -10.53 -3.81
CA LEU A 73 -5.91 -11.53 -4.72
C LEU A 73 -4.85 -12.07 -5.68
N SER A 74 -4.01 -11.18 -6.22
CA SER A 74 -2.92 -11.57 -7.12
C SER A 74 -1.84 -12.42 -6.42
N TRP A 75 -1.72 -12.28 -5.10
CA TRP A 75 -0.84 -13.10 -4.25
C TRP A 75 -1.50 -14.37 -3.71
N GLY A 76 -2.82 -14.53 -3.91
CA GLY A 76 -3.59 -15.68 -3.43
C GLY A 76 -4.08 -15.55 -1.98
N GLU A 77 -4.03 -14.34 -1.42
CA GLU A 77 -4.41 -14.03 -0.03
C GLU A 77 -5.77 -13.33 0.09
N GLY A 78 -6.30 -12.79 -1.01
CA GLY A 78 -7.60 -12.09 -1.02
C GLY A 78 -8.82 -12.97 -1.32
N GLU A 79 -10.00 -12.54 -0.85
CA GLU A 79 -11.30 -13.09 -1.28
C GLU A 79 -11.81 -12.30 -2.50
N PRO A 80 -12.22 -12.96 -3.60
CA PRO A 80 -12.59 -12.25 -4.82
C PRO A 80 -13.76 -11.31 -4.52
N PRO A 81 -13.73 -10.03 -4.97
CA PRO A 81 -14.83 -9.11 -4.75
C PRO A 81 -16.08 -9.74 -5.33
N GLY A 82 -17.06 -9.99 -4.45
CA GLY A 82 -18.35 -10.51 -4.86
C GLY A 82 -18.95 -9.53 -5.86
N LEU A 83 -19.11 -9.96 -7.12
CA LEU A 83 -19.82 -9.19 -8.13
C LEU A 83 -21.25 -8.97 -7.63
N GLN A 84 -21.51 -7.81 -7.02
CA GLN A 84 -22.87 -7.36 -6.79
C GLN A 84 -23.39 -6.81 -8.11
N ALA A 85 -24.14 -7.68 -8.81
CA ALA A 85 -24.87 -7.38 -10.04
C ALA A 85 -26.15 -6.57 -9.75
#